data_AF-B5EE56-F1
#
_entry.id   AF-B5EE56-F1
#
_cell.length_a   1.000
_cell.length_b   1.000
_cell.length_c   1.000
_cell.angle_alpha   90.00
_cell.angle_beta   90.00
_cell.angle_gamma   90.00
#
_symmetry.space_group_name_H-M   'P 1'
#
loop_
_entity.id
_entity.type
_entity.pdbx_description
1 polymer ?
#
loop_
_entity_poly.entity_id
_entity_poly.type
_entity_poly.pdbx_seq_one_letter_code
_entity_poly.pdbx_strand_id
1 'polypeptide(L)' 'MNVTLKKAPSKEGQFALEALQSAVKKALERKKRLGQYAIVWHDGKPVIIGEDAPEDTE' A
#
# COMPACT_ATOMS: atom_id res chain seq x y z
N MET A 1 14.23 1.49 -18.06
CA MET A 1 15.04 1.70 -16.84
C MET A 1 15.08 0.36 -16.12
N ASN A 2 16.22 -0.33 -16.15
CA ASN A 2 16.33 -1.70 -15.65
C ASN A 2 16.79 -1.68 -14.19
N VAL A 3 15.87 -1.80 -13.25
CA VAL A 3 16.23 -1.90 -11.82
C VAL A 3 16.35 -3.38 -11.47
N THR A 4 17.48 -3.98 -11.83
CA THR A 4 17.82 -5.33 -11.35
C THR A 4 18.93 -5.20 -10.33
N LEU A 5 18.58 -5.44 -9.06
CA LEU A 5 19.32 -6.22 -8.07
C LEU A 5 18.50 -6.19 -6.78
N LYS A 6 17.62 -7.19 -6.58
CA LYS A 6 16.99 -7.45 -5.28
C LYS A 6 18.08 -7.95 -4.31
N LYS A 7 18.90 -7.04 -3.81
CA LYS A 7 19.71 -7.33 -2.61
C LYS A 7 18.75 -7.26 -1.44
N ALA A 8 18.65 -8.35 -0.67
CA ALA A 8 17.89 -8.32 0.58
C ALA A 8 18.37 -7.12 1.41
N PRO A 9 17.46 -6.28 1.93
CA PRO A 9 17.86 -5.14 2.73
C PRO A 9 18.74 -5.62 3.90
N SER A 10 19.66 -4.76 4.38
CA SER A 10 20.36 -5.03 5.63
C SER A 10 19.34 -5.26 6.75
N LYS A 11 19.76 -5.80 7.90
CA LYS A 11 18.83 -6.06 9.02
C LYS A 11 18.07 -4.78 9.41
N GLU A 12 18.76 -3.65 9.42
CA GLU A 12 18.20 -2.32 9.67
C GLU A 12 17.20 -1.92 8.58
N GLY A 13 17.49 -2.20 7.30
CA GLY A 13 16.57 -1.96 6.20
C GLY A 13 15.31 -2.83 6.26
N GLN A 14 15.40 -4.06 6.77
CA GLN A 14 14.24 -4.92 7.01
C GLN A 14 13.36 -4.36 8.12
N PHE A 15 13.95 -3.92 9.23
CA PHE A 15 13.21 -3.25 10.31
C PHE A 15 12.53 -1.97 9.83
N ALA A 16 13.21 -1.14 9.04
CA ALA A 16 12.62 0.07 8.48
C ALA A 16 11.45 -0.25 7.54
N LEU A 17 11.59 -1.27 6.69
CA LEU A 17 10.53 -1.71 5.79
C LEU A 17 9.32 -2.25 6.57
N GLU A 18 9.55 -3.08 7.58
CA GLU A 18 8.49 -3.65 8.43
C GLU A 18 7.74 -2.54 9.19
N ALA A 19 8.48 -1.57 9.75
CA ALA A 19 7.89 -0.43 10.43
C ALA A 19 7.01 0.40 9.48
N LEU A 20 7.47 0.67 8.26
CA LEU A 20 6.68 1.36 7.23
C LEU A 20 5.42 0.58 6.86
N GLN A 21 5.57 -0.72 6.57
CA GLN A 21 4.44 -1.58 6.20
C GLN A 21 3.39 -1.63 7.32
N SER A 22 3.83 -1.74 8.58
CA SER A 22 2.94 -1.73 9.75
C SER A 22 2.21 -0.39 9.92
N ALA A 23 2.91 0.74 9.75
CA ALA A 23 2.31 2.07 9.84
C ALA A 23 1.27 2.30 8.74
N VAL A 24 1.60 1.94 7.50
CA VAL A 24 0.67 2.05 6.36
C VAL A 24 -0.54 1.15 6.56
N LYS A 25 -0.35 -0.10 7.01
CA LYS A 25 -1.45 -1.03 7.29
C LYS A 25 -2.41 -0.46 8.35
N LYS A 26 -1.88 0.08 9.45
CA LYS A 26 -2.70 0.73 10.50
C LYS A 26 -3.48 1.92 9.97
N ALA A 27 -2.87 2.75 9.11
CA ALA A 27 -3.54 3.88 8.49
C ALA A 27 -4.68 3.46 7.56
N LEU A 28 -4.45 2.44 6.72
CA LEU A 28 -5.47 1.90 5.81
C LEU A 28 -6.63 1.25 6.56
N GLU A 29 -6.35 0.47 7.61
CA GLU A 29 -7.39 -0.11 8.47
C GLU A 29 -8.24 0.97 9.15
N ARG A 30 -7.62 2.05 9.61
CA ARG A 30 -8.35 3.19 10.19
C ARG A 30 -9.22 3.87 9.14
N LYS A 31 -8.73 4.06 7.92
CA LYS A 31 -9.50 4.64 6.80
C LYS A 31 -10.70 3.76 6.46
N LYS A 32 -10.49 2.43 6.33
CA LYS A 32 -11.57 1.47 6.09
C LYS A 32 -12.67 1.55 7.15
N ARG A 33 -12.30 1.59 8.44
CA ARG A 33 -13.27 1.71 9.56
C ARG A 33 -14.05 3.02 9.58
N LEU A 34 -13.52 4.07 8.97
CA LEU A 34 -14.21 5.35 8.81
C LEU A 34 -15.10 5.39 7.56
N GLY A 35 -15.23 4.27 6.84
CA GLY A 35 -15.93 4.23 5.56
C GLY A 35 -15.19 4.99 4.47
N GLN A 36 -13.85 5.09 4.53
CA GLN A 36 -13.05 5.72 3.49
C GLN A 36 -12.32 4.66 2.67
N TYR A 37 -12.14 4.93 1.38
CA TYR A 37 -11.31 4.13 0.50
C TYR A 37 -9.89 4.73 0.34
N ALA A 38 -8.98 3.93 -0.19
CA ALA A 38 -7.63 4.33 -0.57
C ALA A 38 -7.35 3.91 -2.01
N ILE A 39 -6.60 4.73 -2.74
CA ILE A 39 -6.12 4.40 -4.09
C ILE A 39 -4.65 4.06 -3.98
N VAL A 40 -4.29 2.83 -4.37
CA VAL A 40 -2.90 2.36 -4.43
C VAL A 40 -2.52 2.07 -5.87
N TRP A 41 -1.29 2.42 -6.24
CA TRP A 41 -0.79 2.13 -7.57
C TRP A 41 -0.13 0.76 -7.58
N HIS A 42 -0.69 -0.15 -8.37
CA HIS A 42 -0.15 -1.49 -8.57
C HIS A 42 0.04 -1.73 -10.07
N ASP A 43 1.26 -2.10 -10.48
CA ASP A 43 1.61 -2.37 -11.88
C ASP A 43 1.22 -1.24 -12.86
N GLY A 44 1.39 0.01 -12.41
CA GLY A 44 1.09 1.20 -13.20
C GLY A 44 -0.40 1.51 -13.34
N LYS A 45 -1.27 0.80 -12.61
CA LYS A 45 -2.71 1.04 -12.58
C LYS A 45 -3.17 1.46 -11.18
N PRO A 46 -4.12 2.40 -11.06
CA PRO A 46 -4.76 2.68 -9.78
C PRO A 46 -5.66 1.50 -9.40
N VAL A 47 -5.51 1.01 -8.18
CA VAL A 47 -6.35 -0.02 -7.55
C VAL A 47 -7.00 0.61 -6.33
N ILE A 48 -8.33 0.59 -6.29
CA ILE A 48 -9.10 1.15 -5.19
C ILE A 48 -9.34 0.06 -4.15
N ILE A 49 -9.06 0.37 -2.88
CA ILE A 49 -9.22 -0.53 -1.74
C ILE A 49 -10.08 0.15 -0.69
N GLY A 50 -11.23 -0.44 -0.38
CA GLY A 50 -12.18 0.04 0.63
C GLY A 50 -13.60 -0.40 0.27
N GLU A 51 -14.45 -0.61 1.29
CA GLU A 51 -15.86 -0.99 1.07
C GLU A 51 -16.69 0.17 0.49
N ASP A 52 -16.29 1.40 0.74
CA ASP A 52 -16.88 2.62 0.20
C ASP A 52 -16.19 3.08 -1.09
N ALA A 53 -15.45 2.18 -1.74
CA ALA A 53 -14.88 2.46 -3.05
C ALA A 53 -16.03 2.66 -4.06
N PRO A 54 -15.97 3.69 -4.92
CA PRO A 54 -16.95 3.80 -5.99
C PRO A 54 -16.87 2.55 -6.86
N GLU A 55 -17.99 1.82 -6.98
CA GLU A 55 -18.17 0.84 -8.05
C GLU A 55 -18.06 1.63 -9.35
N ASP A 56 -17.15 1.22 -10.25
CA ASP A 56 -16.93 1.88 -11.54
C ASP A 56 -18.27 2.25 -12.19
N THR A 57 -18.62 3.54 -12.17
CA THR A 57 -19.63 4.10 -13.04
C THR A 57 -18.99 4.27 -14.40
N GLU A 58 -19.00 3.21 -15.22
CA GLU A 58 -18.94 3.34 -16.67
C GLU A 58 -20.22 3.99 -17.23
#